data_AF-A0A2W6CJH3-F1
#
_entry.id   AF-A0A2W6CJH3-F1
#
_cell.length_a   1.000
_cell.length_b   1.000
_cell.length_c   1.000
_cell.angle_alpha   90.00
_cell.angle_beta   90.00
_cell.angle_gamma   90.00
#
_symmetry.space_group_name_H-M   'P 1'
#
loop_
_entity.id
_entity.type
_entity.pdbx_description
1 polymer ?
#
loop_
_entity_poly.entity_id
_entity_poly.type
_entity_poly.pdbx_seq_one_letter_code
_entity_poly.pdbx_strand_id
1 'polypeptide(L)'
;MQYLLSAPQVLIGPAGRHFDNGAVLVQGESIVAVGGHDEVRAAAGADLVELAFRAQQLLNCGVTTVRDLGDRGGLTVALRESIEAGDLAGPRILAATAPLTPPGGHCWFLGGEVAGSDQIRQQIRRNAAAGADVIKVMVSGGSMKVHTLAARSGALVL
;
A
#
# COMPACT_ATOMS: atom_id res chain seq x y z
N MET A 1 1.63 -20.00 -0.71
CA MET A 1 1.77 -18.53 -0.62
C MET A 1 2.10 -18.00 -2.01
N GLN A 2 1.66 -16.79 -2.36
CA GLN A 2 1.77 -16.23 -3.72
C GLN A 2 2.64 -14.98 -3.69
N TYR A 3 3.60 -14.88 -4.61
CA TYR A 3 4.52 -13.75 -4.69
C TYR A 3 4.79 -13.37 -6.14
N LEU A 4 5.00 -12.09 -6.40
CA LEU A 4 5.42 -11.58 -7.69
C LEU A 4 6.83 -11.01 -7.57
N LEU A 5 7.80 -11.65 -8.22
CA LEU A 5 9.17 -11.15 -8.30
C LEU A 5 9.24 -10.24 -9.53
N SER A 6 9.48 -8.95 -9.32
CA SER A 6 9.61 -8.00 -10.42
C SER A 6 11.05 -7.51 -10.53
N ALA A 7 11.52 -7.31 -11.75
CA ALA A 7 12.87 -6.84 -12.01
C ALA A 7 12.89 -5.90 -13.23
N PRO A 8 13.86 -4.97 -13.29
CA PRO A 8 14.09 -4.17 -14.49
C PRO A 8 14.32 -5.06 -15.73
N GLN A 9 14.86 -6.26 -15.54
CA GLN A 9 15.02 -7.25 -16.58
C GLN A 9 14.76 -8.66 -16.01
N VAL A 10 13.95 -9.46 -16.71
CA VAL A 10 13.73 -10.89 -16.43
C VAL A 10 14.21 -11.72 -17.62
N LEU A 11 15.14 -12.63 -17.39
CA LEU A 11 15.66 -13.56 -18.40
C LEU A 11 14.86 -14.87 -18.42
N ILE A 12 14.53 -15.37 -19.61
CA ILE A 12 13.78 -16.60 -19.80
C ILE A 12 14.54 -17.57 -20.69
N GLY A 13 14.91 -18.69 -20.06
CA GLY A 13 15.48 -19.84 -20.73
C GLY A 13 16.90 -19.59 -21.28
N PRO A 14 17.52 -20.64 -21.83
CA PRO A 14 18.91 -20.59 -22.29
C PRO A 14 19.12 -19.76 -23.57
N ALA A 15 18.03 -19.41 -24.28
CA ALA A 15 18.08 -18.63 -25.52
C ALA A 15 18.25 -17.11 -25.29
N GLY A 16 18.30 -16.64 -24.03
CA GLY A 16 18.53 -15.23 -23.71
C GLY A 16 17.34 -14.31 -24.00
N ARG A 17 16.13 -14.87 -24.18
CA ARG A 17 14.90 -14.07 -24.28
C ARG A 17 14.73 -13.30 -22.98
N HIS A 18 14.38 -12.03 -23.05
CA HIS A 18 14.17 -11.22 -21.86
C HIS A 18 12.91 -10.35 -21.96
N PHE A 19 12.46 -9.90 -20.81
CA PHE A 19 11.46 -8.85 -20.66
C PHE A 19 12.10 -7.69 -19.91
N ASP A 20 12.05 -6.50 -20.51
CA ASP A 20 12.29 -5.25 -19.79
C ASP A 20 11.07 -4.94 -18.93
N ASN A 21 11.30 -4.50 -17.69
CA ASN A 21 10.26 -4.38 -16.66
C ASN A 21 9.43 -5.69 -16.55
N GLY A 22 10.13 -6.81 -16.36
CA GLY A 22 9.53 -8.14 -16.30
C GLY A 22 9.09 -8.54 -14.90
N ALA A 23 8.22 -9.55 -14.82
CA ALA A 23 7.83 -10.16 -13.56
C ALA A 23 7.68 -11.70 -13.66
N VAL A 24 7.82 -12.36 -12.52
CA VAL A 24 7.65 -13.80 -12.31
C VAL A 24 6.62 -13.97 -11.20
N LEU A 25 5.47 -14.56 -11.50
CA LEU A 25 4.48 -14.96 -10.51
C LEU A 25 4.82 -16.35 -10.00
N VAL A 26 5.01 -16.47 -8.69
CA VAL A 26 5.31 -17.72 -7.99
C VAL A 26 4.13 -18.06 -7.08
N GLN A 27 3.63 -19.29 -7.16
CA GLN A 27 2.63 -19.86 -6.25
C GLN A 27 3.21 -21.11 -5.60
N GLY A 28 3.42 -21.05 -4.29
CA GLY A 28 4.13 -22.11 -3.57
C GLY A 28 5.57 -22.24 -4.09
N GLU A 29 5.93 -23.44 -4.55
CA GLU A 29 7.25 -23.71 -5.14
C GLU A 29 7.26 -23.62 -6.67
N SER A 30 6.16 -23.20 -7.28
CA SER A 30 5.99 -23.20 -8.74
C SER A 30 5.94 -21.79 -9.32
N ILE A 31 6.66 -21.59 -10.43
CA ILE A 31 6.48 -20.42 -11.28
C ILE A 31 5.21 -20.65 -12.12
N VAL A 32 4.22 -19.78 -11.94
CA VAL A 32 2.91 -19.89 -12.62
C VAL A 32 2.74 -18.89 -13.76
N ALA A 33 3.55 -17.83 -13.81
CA ALA A 33 3.62 -16.93 -14.97
C ALA A 33 4.97 -16.19 -15.03
N VAL A 34 5.45 -15.92 -16.24
CA VAL A 34 6.61 -15.03 -16.50
C VAL A 34 6.29 -14.19 -17.73
N GLY A 35 6.55 -12.88 -17.66
CA GLY A 35 6.20 -11.97 -18.74
C GLY A 35 6.48 -10.51 -18.43
N GLY A 36 5.92 -9.61 -19.24
CA GLY A 36 5.89 -8.18 -18.93
C GLY A 36 5.12 -7.94 -17.64
N HIS A 37 5.58 -7.01 -16.80
CA HIS A 37 5.02 -6.80 -15.47
C HIS A 37 3.50 -6.62 -15.48
N ASP A 38 2.96 -5.78 -16.37
CA ASP A 38 1.52 -5.50 -16.44
C ASP A 38 0.68 -6.74 -16.78
N GLU A 39 1.21 -7.61 -17.64
CA GLU A 39 0.55 -8.86 -18.03
C GLU A 39 0.52 -9.87 -16.88
N VAL A 40 1.66 -10.06 -16.21
CA VAL A 40 1.77 -10.99 -15.07
C VAL A 40 0.99 -10.47 -13.86
N ARG A 41 0.98 -9.16 -13.65
CA ARG A 41 0.17 -8.47 -12.64
C ARG A 41 -1.32 -8.75 -12.81
N ALA A 42 -1.85 -8.64 -14.03
CA ALA A 42 -3.26 -8.88 -14.30
C ALA A 42 -3.70 -10.31 -13.91
N ALA A 43 -2.77 -11.27 -13.95
CA ALA A 43 -3.01 -12.66 -13.56
C ALA A 43 -2.90 -12.93 -12.05
N ALA A 44 -2.29 -12.04 -11.25
CA ALA A 44 -1.92 -12.33 -9.87
C ALA A 44 -3.05 -12.13 -8.83
N GLY A 45 -4.06 -11.29 -9.10
CA GLY A 45 -5.07 -10.94 -8.10
C GLY A 45 -4.52 -9.95 -7.05
N ALA A 46 -5.28 -8.89 -6.81
CA ALA A 46 -4.74 -7.59 -6.43
C ALA A 46 -4.84 -7.31 -4.93
N ASP A 47 -3.70 -7.03 -4.30
CA ASP A 47 -3.41 -5.71 -3.73
C ASP A 47 -2.02 -5.71 -3.07
N LEU A 48 -1.67 -6.80 -2.36
CA LEU A 48 -0.35 -6.92 -1.71
C LEU A 48 0.80 -7.09 -2.73
N VAL A 49 0.56 -7.86 -3.78
CA VAL A 49 1.49 -8.04 -4.92
C VAL A 49 1.82 -6.72 -5.59
N GLU A 50 0.81 -5.88 -5.80
CA GLU A 50 0.96 -4.55 -6.39
C GLU A 50 1.75 -3.62 -5.45
N LEU A 51 1.44 -3.68 -4.15
CA LEU A 51 2.11 -2.85 -3.16
C LEU A 51 3.60 -3.22 -3.03
N ALA A 52 3.92 -4.53 -3.09
CA ALA A 52 5.29 -5.02 -3.11
C ALA A 52 6.08 -4.53 -4.34
N PHE A 53 5.46 -4.53 -5.52
CA PHE A 53 6.10 -3.96 -6.72
C PHE A 53 6.40 -2.47 -6.54
N ARG A 54 5.43 -1.70 -6.06
CA ARG A 54 5.62 -0.25 -5.80
C ARG A 54 6.71 0.00 -4.78
N ALA A 55 6.78 -0.81 -3.73
CA ALA A 55 7.87 -0.77 -2.75
C ALA A 55 9.25 -1.00 -3.39
N GLN A 56 9.36 -1.97 -4.30
CA GLN A 56 10.61 -2.19 -5.04
C GLN A 56 10.96 -1.00 -5.95
N GLN A 57 9.97 -0.42 -6.64
CA GLN A 57 10.20 0.77 -7.48
C GLN A 57 10.69 1.97 -6.66
N LEU A 58 10.19 2.13 -5.43
CA LEU A 58 10.66 3.16 -4.51
C LEU A 58 12.14 2.97 -4.14
N LEU A 59 12.57 1.74 -3.86
CA LEU A 59 13.99 1.46 -3.65
C LEU A 59 14.83 1.76 -4.89
N ASN A 60 14.34 1.38 -6.07
CA ASN A 60 15.04 1.61 -7.33
C ASN A 60 15.26 3.10 -7.65
N CYS A 61 14.44 4.00 -7.10
CA CYS A 61 14.63 5.45 -7.20
C CYS A 61 15.30 6.08 -5.97
N GLY A 62 15.82 5.28 -5.03
CA GLY A 62 16.56 5.73 -3.86
C GLY A 62 15.71 6.10 -2.65
N VAL A 63 14.40 5.86 -2.68
CA VAL A 63 13.52 6.06 -1.51
C VAL A 63 13.66 4.88 -0.56
N THR A 64 14.22 5.13 0.62
CA THR A 64 14.49 4.09 1.63
C THR A 64 13.49 4.10 2.79
N THR A 65 12.61 5.10 2.87
CA THR A 65 11.53 5.17 3.87
C THR A 65 10.31 5.87 3.28
N VAL A 66 9.12 5.34 3.55
CA VAL A 66 7.84 5.94 3.16
C VAL A 66 6.90 6.05 4.34
N ARG A 67 6.02 7.05 4.30
CA ARG A 67 4.89 7.17 5.22
C ARG A 67 3.59 7.01 4.45
N ASP A 68 2.94 5.88 4.65
CA ASP A 68 1.62 5.62 4.10
C ASP A 68 0.54 6.27 4.96
N LEU A 69 -0.36 7.01 4.32
CA LEU A 69 -1.30 7.90 5.01
C LEU A 69 -2.76 7.48 4.89
N GLY A 70 -3.02 6.31 4.32
CA GLY A 70 -4.37 5.81 4.18
C GLY A 70 -4.39 4.44 3.52
N ASP A 71 -4.79 3.44 4.27
CA ASP A 71 -4.94 2.07 3.81
C ASP A 71 -6.29 1.51 4.27
N ARG A 72 -6.91 0.72 3.40
CA ARG A 72 -8.12 -0.04 3.72
C ARG A 72 -7.74 -1.50 3.89
N GLY A 73 -7.80 -1.97 5.13
CA GLY A 73 -7.66 -3.41 5.42
C GLY A 73 -6.27 -3.89 5.80
N GLY A 74 -5.31 -2.99 6.05
CA GLY A 74 -4.02 -3.33 6.66
C GLY A 74 -3.00 -3.95 5.71
N LEU A 75 -3.20 -3.80 4.40
CA LEU A 75 -2.26 -4.27 3.37
C LEU A 75 -0.89 -3.60 3.49
N THR A 76 -0.85 -2.32 3.84
CA THR A 76 0.42 -1.61 4.04
C THR A 76 1.17 -2.13 5.26
N VAL A 77 0.43 -2.51 6.31
CA VAL A 77 1.01 -3.14 7.51
C VAL A 77 1.54 -4.53 7.18
N ALA A 78 0.78 -5.35 6.45
CA ALA A 78 1.23 -6.68 6.01
C ALA A 78 2.48 -6.61 5.10
N LEU A 79 2.55 -5.61 4.22
CA LEU A 79 3.74 -5.37 3.42
C LEU A 79 4.94 -4.97 4.30
N ARG A 80 4.74 -4.07 5.27
CA ARG A 80 5.78 -3.69 6.23
C ARG A 80 6.33 -4.92 6.94
N GLU A 81 5.47 -5.76 7.48
CA GLU A 81 5.84 -6.99 8.19
C GLU A 81 6.63 -7.94 7.27
N SER A 82 6.23 -8.07 6.01
CA SER A 82 6.95 -8.90 5.02
C SER A 82 8.34 -8.35 4.69
N ILE A 83 8.49 -7.02 4.64
CA ILE A 83 9.79 -6.36 4.45
C ILE A 83 10.68 -6.51 5.68
N GLU A 84 10.12 -6.33 6.88
CA GLU A 84 10.84 -6.46 8.15
C GLU A 84 11.29 -7.90 8.43
N ALA A 85 10.50 -8.88 8.00
CA ALA A 85 10.87 -10.30 8.03
C ALA A 85 11.97 -10.67 7.02
N GLY A 86 12.24 -9.80 6.03
CA GLY A 86 13.18 -10.06 4.95
C GLY A 86 12.61 -10.90 3.80
N ASP A 87 11.31 -11.18 3.80
CA ASP A 87 10.63 -11.95 2.74
C ASP A 87 10.52 -11.14 1.44
N LEU A 88 10.39 -9.82 1.55
CA LEU A 88 10.28 -8.89 0.42
C LEU A 88 11.29 -7.74 0.57
N ALA A 89 11.83 -7.27 -0.56
CA ALA A 89 12.62 -6.05 -0.59
C ALA A 89 11.69 -4.83 -0.70
N GLY A 90 11.91 -3.83 0.15
CA GLY A 90 11.18 -2.56 0.12
C GLY A 90 11.74 -1.53 1.09
N PRO A 91 11.26 -0.27 1.05
CA PRO A 91 11.64 0.76 2.01
C PRO A 91 11.08 0.44 3.39
N ARG A 92 11.60 1.13 4.42
CA ARG A 92 10.91 1.19 5.71
C ARG A 92 9.55 1.85 5.54
N ILE A 93 8.50 1.27 6.11
CA ILE A 93 7.13 1.80 6.00
C ILE A 93 6.65 2.29 7.37
N LEU A 94 6.16 3.53 7.43
CA LEU A 94 5.39 4.07 8.55
C LEU A 94 3.91 4.14 8.14
N ALA A 95 3.05 3.34 8.74
CA ALA A 95 1.66 3.17 8.31
C ALA A 95 0.67 3.98 9.18
N ALA A 96 -0.27 4.68 8.54
CA ALA A 96 -1.36 5.37 9.24
C ALA A 96 -2.63 4.52 9.42
N THR A 97 -2.77 3.42 8.65
CA THR A 97 -4.01 2.64 8.50
C THR A 97 -5.18 3.53 8.02
N ALA A 98 -6.40 3.32 8.53
CA ALA A 98 -7.55 4.12 8.13
C ALA A 98 -7.47 5.55 8.69
N PRO A 99 -7.50 6.61 7.86
CA PRO A 99 -7.43 8.00 8.35
C PRO A 99 -8.72 8.40 9.05
N LEU A 100 -8.61 9.19 10.12
CA LEU A 100 -9.78 9.78 10.80
C LEU A 100 -10.43 10.81 9.90
N THR A 101 -11.73 10.68 9.66
CA THR A 101 -12.48 11.60 8.80
C THR A 101 -13.93 11.76 9.28
N PRO A 102 -14.59 12.92 9.08
CA PRO A 102 -16.02 13.03 9.35
C PRO A 102 -16.84 12.04 8.51
N PRO A 103 -18.08 11.70 8.92
CA PRO A 103 -18.97 10.90 8.09
C PRO A 103 -19.18 11.53 6.70
N GLY A 104 -19.02 10.74 5.64
CA GLY A 104 -19.03 11.20 4.24
C GLY A 104 -17.86 12.13 3.85
N GLY A 105 -16.86 12.28 4.72
CA GLY A 105 -15.71 13.15 4.53
C GLY A 105 -14.67 12.59 3.56
N HIS A 106 -13.55 13.30 3.38
CA HIS A 106 -12.49 12.84 2.47
C HIS A 106 -11.95 11.48 2.90
N CYS A 107 -11.77 10.56 1.94
CA CYS A 107 -11.33 9.19 2.18
C CYS A 107 -12.24 8.37 3.14
N TRP A 108 -13.53 8.73 3.30
CA TRP A 108 -14.48 7.96 4.11
C TRP A 108 -14.51 6.46 3.74
N PHE A 109 -14.34 6.16 2.46
CA PHE A 109 -14.31 4.79 1.91
C PHE A 109 -13.14 3.91 2.41
N LEU A 110 -12.16 4.49 3.12
CA LEU A 110 -11.09 3.77 3.81
C LEU A 110 -11.50 3.27 5.21
N GLY A 111 -12.67 3.67 5.72
CA GLY A 111 -13.27 3.09 6.94
C GLY A 111 -12.90 3.77 8.26
N GLY A 112 -12.37 5.00 8.22
CA GLY A 112 -12.00 5.77 9.43
C GLY A 112 -12.99 6.88 9.80
N GLU A 113 -14.27 6.73 9.42
CA GLU A 113 -15.32 7.70 9.75
C GLU A 113 -15.56 7.81 11.26
N VAL A 114 -15.52 9.03 11.79
CA VAL A 114 -15.70 9.32 13.22
C VAL A 114 -16.48 10.62 13.44
N ALA A 115 -17.40 10.61 14.40
CA ALA A 115 -18.18 11.74 14.87
C ALA A 115 -17.98 11.92 16.39
N GLY A 116 -17.37 13.04 16.77
CA GLY A 116 -17.13 13.41 18.17
C GLY A 116 -15.89 12.76 18.80
N SER A 117 -15.51 13.24 19.98
CA SER A 117 -14.27 12.88 20.66
C SER A 117 -14.16 11.41 21.05
N ASP A 118 -15.27 10.76 21.42
CA ASP A 118 -15.25 9.37 21.88
C ASP A 118 -14.96 8.40 20.73
N GLN A 119 -15.58 8.64 19.57
CA GLN A 119 -15.33 7.86 18.37
C GLN A 119 -13.91 8.07 17.84
N ILE A 120 -13.41 9.31 17.90
CA ILE A 120 -11.99 9.63 17.59
C ILE A 120 -11.06 8.78 18.45
N ARG A 121 -11.24 8.78 19.78
CA ARG A 121 -10.39 8.00 20.70
C ARG A 121 -10.50 6.50 20.44
N GLN A 122 -11.70 6.00 20.15
CA GLN A 122 -11.91 4.59 19.82
C GLN A 122 -11.22 4.20 18.52
N GLN A 123 -11.29 5.04 17.48
CA GLN A 123 -10.65 4.77 16.20
C GLN A 123 -9.12 4.85 16.30
N ILE A 124 -8.57 5.79 17.07
CA ILE A 124 -7.13 5.84 17.38
C ILE A 124 -6.66 4.51 18.01
N ARG A 125 -7.40 3.99 19.00
CA ARG A 125 -7.07 2.69 19.62
C ARG A 125 -7.15 1.53 18.61
N ARG A 126 -8.14 1.56 17.71
CA ARG A 126 -8.27 0.55 16.64
C ARG A 126 -7.08 0.60 15.68
N ASN A 127 -6.68 1.79 15.24
CA ASN A 127 -5.52 1.97 14.36
C ASN A 127 -4.23 1.52 15.04
N ALA A 128 -4.02 1.90 16.31
CA ALA A 128 -2.87 1.45 17.10
C ALA A 128 -2.82 -0.08 17.23
N ALA A 129 -3.96 -0.71 17.54
CA ALA A 129 -4.06 -2.17 17.61
C ALA A 129 -3.84 -2.85 16.24
N ALA A 130 -4.16 -2.17 15.13
CA ALA A 130 -3.90 -2.61 13.77
C ALA A 130 -2.46 -2.31 13.29
N GLY A 131 -1.58 -1.80 14.16
CA GLY A 131 -0.16 -1.60 13.86
C GLY A 131 0.19 -0.24 13.24
N ALA A 132 -0.66 0.78 13.39
CA ALA A 132 -0.36 2.14 12.93
C ALA A 132 0.82 2.75 13.70
N ASP A 133 1.72 3.41 12.97
CA ASP A 133 2.85 4.19 13.49
C ASP A 133 2.47 5.67 13.70
N VAL A 134 1.49 6.16 12.93
CA VAL A 134 1.03 7.56 12.94
C VAL A 134 -0.49 7.65 12.85
N ILE A 135 -1.07 8.75 13.32
CA ILE A 135 -2.51 9.00 13.15
C ILE A 135 -2.72 10.12 12.12
N LYS A 136 -3.41 9.77 11.03
CA LYS A 136 -3.82 10.73 10.00
C LYS A 136 -5.21 11.28 10.31
N VAL A 137 -5.34 12.60 10.31
CA VAL A 137 -6.64 13.27 10.46
C VAL A 137 -6.96 14.12 9.23
N MET A 138 -8.13 13.88 8.64
CA MET A 138 -8.70 14.68 7.57
C MET A 138 -9.49 15.84 8.20
N VAL A 139 -8.85 17.00 8.33
CA VAL A 139 -9.46 18.19 8.96
C VAL A 139 -10.30 18.99 7.95
N SER A 140 -10.05 18.79 6.65
CA SER A 140 -10.75 19.47 5.56
C SER A 140 -11.19 18.51 4.46
N GLY A 141 -12.11 18.96 3.60
CA GLY A 141 -12.38 18.30 2.33
C GLY A 141 -11.12 18.27 1.45
N GLY A 142 -10.86 17.13 0.81
CA GLY A 142 -9.75 16.96 -0.14
C GLY A 142 -10.16 17.44 -1.55
N SER A 143 -9.17 17.86 -2.35
CA SER A 143 -9.39 18.31 -3.74
C SER A 143 -9.63 17.17 -4.74
N MET A 144 -9.44 15.90 -4.35
CA MET A 144 -9.87 14.75 -5.15
C MET A 144 -11.36 14.49 -4.91
N LYS A 145 -12.19 14.95 -5.86
CA LYS A 145 -13.66 14.93 -5.74
C LYS A 145 -14.24 13.52 -5.87
N VAL A 146 -14.97 13.10 -4.84
CA VAL A 146 -16.37 12.67 -4.98
C VAL A 146 -17.14 13.48 -3.92
N HIS A 147 -18.04 14.33 -4.40
CA HIS A 147 -18.80 15.41 -3.74
C HIS A 147 -18.97 15.39 -2.20
N THR A 148 -18.48 16.43 -1.50
CA THR A 148 -19.27 17.49 -0.81
C THR A 148 -18.37 18.44 0.01
N LEU A 149 -18.62 19.76 -0.17
CA LEU A 149 -18.17 20.96 0.55
C LEU A 149 -16.65 21.27 0.71
N ALA A 150 -16.28 22.43 0.18
CA ALA A 150 -14.95 23.02 0.24
C ALA A 150 -14.58 23.46 1.65
N ALA A 151 -13.61 22.78 2.27
CA ALA A 151 -12.87 23.30 3.42
C ALA A 151 -11.37 23.33 3.06
N ARG A 152 -10.66 24.33 3.58
CA ARG A 152 -9.26 24.65 3.27
C ARG A 152 -8.35 23.45 3.59
N SER A 153 -7.60 23.00 2.59
CA SER A 153 -6.67 21.87 2.63
C SER A 153 -5.74 21.91 3.85
N GLY A 154 -6.02 21.07 4.84
CA GLY A 154 -5.21 20.90 6.04
C GLY A 154 -5.28 19.44 6.49
N ALA A 155 -4.13 18.77 6.54
CA ALA A 155 -4.06 17.39 6.96
C ALA A 155 -3.06 17.29 8.11
N LEU A 156 -3.59 17.11 9.33
CA LEU A 156 -2.78 16.98 10.54
C LEU A 156 -2.31 15.53 10.65
N VAL A 157 -1.02 15.34 10.90
CA VAL A 157 -0.46 14.03 11.27
C VAL A 157 0.07 14.17 12.68
N LEU A 158 -0.49 13.37 13.58
CA LEU A 158 -0.10 13.28 14.99
C LEU A 158 0.71 12.00 15.22
#